data_AF-H3BJF8-F1
#
_entry.id   AF-H3BJF8-F1
#
_cell.length_a   1.000
_cell.length_b   1.000
_cell.length_c   1.000
_cell.angle_alpha   90.00
_cell.angle_beta   90.00
_cell.angle_gamma   90.00
#
_symmetry.space_group_name_H-M   'P 1'
#
loop_
_entity.id
_entity.type
_entity.pdbx_description
1 polymer ?
#
loop_
_entity_poly.entity_id
_entity_poly.type
_entity_poly.pdbx_seq_one_letter_code
_entity_poly.pdbx_strand_id
1 'polypeptide(L)'
;MAVARHGYRPWGSILGLLGLALAAAAAWDVASLRCTFGSFCECDFWPDLPGLECDLAQHLAGQHLAKALVVKSLKAFVQDPAPSKPLVLSLHGWTGQGRKV
;
A
#
# COMPACT_ATOMS: atom_id res chain seq x y z
N MET A 1 -2.97 -26.20 -57.20
CA MET A 1 -3.55 -25.54 -56.02
C MET A 1 -3.87 -26.60 -54.98
N ALA A 2 -3.20 -26.62 -53.84
CA ALA A 2 -3.58 -27.46 -52.70
C ALA A 2 -3.31 -26.65 -51.42
N VAL A 3 -4.35 -26.04 -50.88
CA VAL A 3 -4.33 -25.39 -49.56
C VAL A 3 -4.45 -26.50 -48.52
N ALA A 4 -3.33 -26.89 -47.92
CA ALA A 4 -3.31 -27.76 -46.76
C ALA A 4 -3.89 -26.99 -45.56
N ARG A 5 -5.11 -27.34 -45.15
CA ARG A 5 -5.74 -26.81 -43.94
C ARG A 5 -5.03 -27.41 -42.73
N HIS A 6 -4.17 -26.62 -42.11
CA HIS A 6 -3.52 -26.95 -40.84
C HIS A 6 -4.60 -27.00 -39.75
N GLY A 7 -5.00 -28.21 -39.36
CA GLY A 7 -5.95 -28.43 -38.26
C GLY A 7 -5.35 -27.94 -36.95
N TYR A 8 -5.82 -26.79 -36.48
CA TYR A 8 -5.48 -26.24 -35.17
C TYR A 8 -6.02 -27.20 -34.10
N ARG A 9 -5.14 -27.96 -33.44
CA ARG A 9 -5.49 -28.94 -32.38
C ARG A 9 -5.83 -28.14 -31.11
N PRO A 10 -7.12 -27.97 -30.77
CA PRO A 10 -7.58 -27.00 -29.76
C PRO A 10 -7.12 -27.34 -28.34
N TRP A 11 -6.67 -28.58 -28.12
CA TRP A 11 -6.21 -29.04 -26.81
C TRP A 11 -4.90 -28.39 -26.36
N GLY A 12 -3.99 -28.06 -27.29
CA GLY A 12 -2.72 -27.40 -26.94
C GLY A 12 -2.95 -26.03 -26.32
N SER A 13 -3.92 -25.29 -26.83
CA SER A 13 -4.31 -23.97 -26.33
C SER A 13 -5.01 -24.07 -24.97
N ILE A 14 -5.86 -25.07 -24.76
CA ILE A 14 -6.54 -25.30 -23.48
C ILE A 14 -5.53 -25.69 -22.39
N LEU A 15 -4.60 -26.61 -22.68
CA LEU A 15 -3.55 -26.98 -21.72
C LEU A 15 -2.63 -25.79 -21.41
N GLY A 16 -2.30 -24.96 -22.40
CA GLY A 16 -1.51 -23.75 -22.21
C GLY A 16 -2.21 -22.72 -21.30
N LEU A 17 -3.50 -22.46 -21.53
CA LEU A 17 -4.30 -21.56 -20.71
C LEU A 17 -4.45 -22.07 -19.27
N LEU A 18 -4.66 -23.37 -19.09
CA LEU A 18 -4.73 -23.98 -17.77
C LEU A 18 -3.39 -23.85 -17.02
N GLY A 19 -2.27 -24.05 -17.71
CA GLY A 19 -0.93 -23.86 -17.15
C GLY A 19 -0.66 -22.40 -16.73
N LEU A 20 -1.05 -21.43 -17.56
CA LEU A 20 -0.96 -20.01 -17.22
C LEU A 20 -1.83 -19.63 -16.02
N ALA A 21 -3.05 -20.16 -15.94
CA ALA A 21 -3.96 -19.91 -14.81
C ALA A 21 -3.41 -20.50 -13.49
N LEU A 22 -2.87 -21.73 -13.52
CA LEU A 22 -2.21 -22.32 -12.35
C LEU A 22 -0.96 -21.53 -11.93
N ALA A 23 -0.14 -21.10 -12.90
CA ALA A 23 1.06 -20.32 -12.61
C ALA A 23 0.72 -18.95 -12.00
N ALA A 24 -0.31 -18.28 -12.52
CA ALA A 24 -0.82 -17.05 -11.93
C ALA A 24 -1.30 -17.32 -10.50
N ALA A 25 -2.21 -18.27 -10.29
CA ALA A 25 -2.75 -18.61 -8.96
C ALA A 25 -1.64 -18.92 -7.94
N ALA A 26 -0.63 -19.70 -8.33
CA ALA A 26 0.53 -20.00 -7.48
C ALA A 26 1.40 -18.76 -7.21
N ALA A 27 1.54 -17.83 -8.16
CA ALA A 27 2.29 -16.59 -7.94
C ALA A 27 1.62 -15.66 -6.90
N TRP A 28 0.28 -15.56 -6.92
CA TRP A 28 -0.48 -14.82 -5.91
C TRP A 28 -0.34 -15.46 -4.52
N ASP A 29 -0.42 -16.79 -4.45
CA ASP A 29 -0.27 -17.54 -3.20
C ASP A 29 1.14 -17.37 -2.61
N VAL A 30 2.18 -17.46 -3.45
CA VAL A 30 3.58 -17.26 -3.01
C VAL A 30 3.84 -15.82 -2.54
N ALA A 31 3.26 -14.80 -3.19
CA ALA A 31 3.38 -13.42 -2.75
C ALA A 31 2.70 -13.20 -1.38
N SER A 32 1.48 -13.73 -1.20
CA SER A 32 0.72 -13.67 0.06
C SER A 32 1.43 -14.41 1.20
N LEU A 33 1.97 -15.61 0.93
CA LEU A 33 2.77 -16.37 1.90
C LEU A 33 4.06 -15.64 2.26
N ARG A 34 4.73 -15.02 1.30
CA ARG A 34 5.92 -14.20 1.55
C ARG A 34 5.59 -12.97 2.40
N CYS A 35 4.39 -12.44 2.29
CA CYS A 35 3.90 -11.37 3.15
C CYS A 35 3.52 -11.81 4.56
N THR A 36 3.03 -13.03 4.70
CA THR A 36 2.66 -13.60 6.00
C THR A 36 3.89 -14.08 6.79
N PHE A 37 4.90 -14.61 6.10
CA PHE A 37 6.13 -15.14 6.72
C PHE A 37 7.33 -14.18 6.66
N GLY A 38 7.27 -13.12 5.87
CA GLY A 38 8.27 -12.06 5.80
C GLY A 38 7.96 -10.94 6.79
N SER A 39 8.99 -10.35 7.41
CA SER A 39 8.84 -9.31 8.44
C SER A 39 8.34 -7.96 7.92
N PHE A 40 8.02 -7.84 6.63
CA PHE A 40 7.54 -6.59 6.04
C PHE A 40 6.77 -6.84 4.76
N CYS A 41 5.45 -6.90 4.88
CA CYS A 41 4.56 -6.65 3.75
C CYS A 41 3.55 -5.59 4.17
N GLU A 42 3.86 -4.36 3.83
CA GLU A 42 2.92 -3.25 3.82
C GLU A 42 1.96 -3.44 2.63
N CYS A 43 1.08 -4.43 2.71
CA CYS A 43 -0.01 -4.56 1.75
C CYS A 43 -1.00 -3.43 2.02
N ASP A 44 -0.95 -2.39 1.17
CA ASP A 44 -1.93 -1.31 1.05
C ASP A 44 -2.14 -0.44 2.31
N PHE A 45 -1.07 -0.03 2.99
CA PHE A 45 -1.18 1.05 3.99
C PHE A 45 -1.46 2.39 3.29
N TRP A 46 -2.73 2.81 3.29
CA TRP A 46 -3.15 4.13 2.82
C TRP A 46 -3.92 4.88 3.92
N PRO A 47 -3.27 5.81 4.64
CA PRO A 47 -3.94 6.55 5.70
C PRO A 47 -4.94 7.56 5.14
N ASP A 48 -6.08 7.70 5.82
CA ASP A 48 -7.08 8.74 5.53
C ASP A 48 -6.60 10.10 6.05
N LEU A 49 -5.82 10.81 5.23
CA LEU A 49 -5.28 12.13 5.55
C LEU A 49 -6.37 13.19 5.81
N PRO A 50 -7.45 13.28 5.01
CA PRO A 50 -8.57 14.18 5.31
C PRO A 50 -9.27 13.88 6.65
N GLY A 51 -9.47 12.59 6.97
CA GLY A 51 -10.01 12.17 8.26
C GLY A 51 -9.11 12.60 9.42
N LEU A 52 -7.80 12.42 9.28
CA LEU A 52 -6.81 12.87 10.24
C LEU A 52 -6.81 14.40 10.41
N GLU A 53 -6.92 15.16 9.32
CA GLU A 53 -7.03 16.63 9.38
C GLU A 53 -8.26 17.07 10.18
N CYS A 54 -9.40 16.41 9.99
CA CYS A 54 -10.63 16.68 10.74
C CYS A 54 -10.50 16.33 12.22
N ASP A 55 -9.93 15.17 12.55
CA ASP A 55 -9.73 14.73 13.92
C ASP A 55 -8.79 15.68 14.69
N LEU A 56 -7.67 16.06 14.06
CA LEU A 56 -6.77 17.09 14.59
C LEU A 56 -7.49 18.43 14.75
N ALA A 57 -8.36 18.81 13.81
CA ALA A 57 -9.14 20.05 13.88
C ALA A 57 -10.06 20.06 15.11
N GLN A 58 -10.76 18.95 15.37
CA GLN A 58 -11.75 18.80 16.44
C GLN A 58 -11.10 18.65 17.82
N HIS A 59 -10.01 17.89 17.94
CA HIS A 59 -9.49 17.46 19.24
C HIS A 59 -8.25 18.24 19.72
N LEU A 60 -7.50 18.90 18.83
CA LEU A 60 -6.25 19.58 19.21
C LEU A 60 -6.39 21.10 19.24
N ALA A 61 -6.98 21.69 20.27
CA ALA A 61 -7.14 23.16 20.34
C ALA A 61 -5.80 23.91 20.51
N GLY A 62 -5.69 25.11 19.93
CA GLY A 62 -4.56 26.03 20.16
C GLY A 62 -3.22 25.66 19.51
N GLN A 63 -3.07 24.46 18.96
CA GLN A 63 -1.82 24.00 18.32
C GLN A 63 -1.87 24.00 16.78
N HIS A 64 -2.23 25.12 16.16
CA HIS A 64 -2.38 25.18 14.70
C HIS A 64 -1.08 24.82 13.94
N LEU A 65 0.08 25.25 14.47
CA LEU A 65 1.38 24.92 13.90
C LEU A 65 1.69 23.41 13.95
N ALA A 66 1.38 22.75 15.07
CA ALA A 66 1.59 21.31 15.20
C ALA A 66 0.72 20.54 14.21
N LYS A 67 -0.57 20.91 14.06
CA LYS A 67 -1.48 20.27 13.10
C LYS A 67 -0.93 20.35 11.68
N ALA A 68 -0.56 21.56 11.25
CA ALA A 68 -0.08 21.79 9.89
C ALA A 68 1.21 21.00 9.61
N LEU A 69 2.14 20.94 10.57
CA LEU A 69 3.39 20.20 10.40
C LEU A 69 3.18 18.69 10.35
N VAL A 70 2.36 18.12 11.23
CA VAL A 70 2.08 16.68 11.26
C VAL A 70 1.43 16.24 9.95
N VAL A 71 0.37 16.93 9.53
CA VAL A 71 -0.36 16.63 8.30
C VAL A 71 0.55 16.76 7.08
N LYS A 72 1.33 17.83 6.99
CA LYS A 72 2.26 18.05 5.88
C LYS A 72 3.32 16.96 5.79
N SER A 73 3.93 16.59 6.91
CA SER A 73 4.98 15.57 6.94
C SER A 73 4.43 14.18 6.60
N LEU A 74 3.25 13.82 7.11
CA LEU A 74 2.60 12.55 6.77
C LEU A 74 2.22 12.49 5.30
N LYS A 75 1.64 13.57 4.76
CA LYS A 75 1.29 13.65 3.34
C LYS A 75 2.52 13.48 2.45
N ALA A 76 3.63 14.15 2.78
CA ALA A 76 4.87 14.02 2.01
C ALA A 76 5.45 12.59 2.08
N PHE A 77 5.38 11.94 3.24
CA PHE A 77 5.88 10.58 3.42
C PHE A 77 5.03 9.52 2.69
N VAL A 78 3.71 9.62 2.77
CA VAL A 78 2.76 8.68 2.14
C VAL A 78 2.74 8.82 0.62
N GLN A 79 2.98 10.02 0.10
CA GLN A 79 3.05 10.28 -1.35
C GLN A 79 4.34 9.75 -1.99
N ASP A 80 5.39 9.47 -1.21
CA ASP A 80 6.63 8.88 -1.70
C ASP A 80 6.51 7.35 -1.65
N PRO A 81 6.46 6.65 -2.80
CA PRO A 81 6.34 5.19 -2.83
C PRO A 81 7.61 4.46 -2.37
N ALA A 82 8.75 5.15 -2.26
CA ALA A 82 10.03 4.55 -1.86
C ALA A 82 10.85 5.53 -1.00
N PRO A 83 10.39 5.85 0.22
CA PRO A 83 11.04 6.84 1.06
C PRO A 83 12.42 6.33 1.51
N SER A 84 13.45 7.14 1.28
CA SER A 84 14.83 6.79 1.61
C SER A 84 15.11 6.59 3.11
N LYS A 85 14.23 7.10 3.99
CA LYS A 85 14.33 7.04 5.45
C LYS A 85 12.93 7.00 6.09
N PRO A 86 12.77 6.38 7.26
CA PRO A 86 11.51 6.40 7.99
C PRO A 86 11.16 7.82 8.46
N LEU A 87 9.87 8.15 8.49
CA LEU A 87 9.38 9.38 9.09
C LEU A 87 9.51 9.32 10.62
N VAL A 88 10.19 10.29 11.21
CA VAL A 88 10.35 10.41 12.66
C VAL A 88 9.78 11.75 13.11
N LEU A 89 8.83 11.70 14.05
CA LEU A 89 8.21 12.88 14.66
C LEU A 89 8.56 12.94 16.15
N SER A 90 9.07 14.08 16.61
CA SER A 90 9.30 14.33 18.03
C SER A 90 8.43 15.49 18.49
N LEU A 91 7.48 15.21 19.39
CA LEU A 91 6.52 16.19 19.88
C LEU A 91 6.98 16.71 21.26
N HIS A 92 7.34 17.99 21.33
CA HIS A 92 7.74 18.67 22.57
C HIS A 92 6.72 19.76 22.94
N GLY A 93 6.57 20.03 24.24
CA GLY A 93 5.56 20.98 24.76
C GLY A 93 5.51 20.98 26.28
N TRP A 94 4.52 21.63 26.87
CA TRP A 94 4.20 21.53 28.30
C TRP A 94 3.28 20.33 28.58
N THR A 95 3.11 19.95 29.84
CA THR A 95 2.13 18.93 30.24
C THR A 95 0.70 19.42 29.97
N GLY A 96 -0.19 18.54 29.49
CA GLY A 96 -1.59 18.88 29.22
C GLY A 96 -1.89 19.57 27.88
N GLN A 97 -0.89 19.84 27.03
CA GLN A 97 -1.13 20.46 25.71
C GLN A 97 -1.58 19.47 24.62
N GLY A 98 -1.56 18.16 24.87
CA GLY A 98 -2.03 17.19 23.87
C GLY A 98 -0.92 16.61 22.98
N ARG A 99 0.22 16.22 23.57
CA ARG A 99 1.26 15.43 22.88
C ARG A 99 0.93 13.94 22.73
N LYS A 100 -0.04 13.46 23.50
CA LYS A 100 -0.53 12.07 23.52
C LYS A 100 -2.05 12.02 23.23
N VAL A 101 -2.55 12.95 22.42
CA VAL A 101 -3.95 12.89 21.97
C VAL A 101 -4.07 11.72 21.02
#